data_AF-I0K8F9-F1
#
_entry.id   AF-I0K8F9-F1
#
_cell.length_a   1.000
_cell.length_b   1.000
_cell.length_c   1.000
_cell.angle_alpha   90.00
_cell.angle_beta   90.00
_cell.angle_gamma   90.00
#
_symmetry.space_group_name_H-M   'P 1'
#
loop_
_entity.id
_entity.type
_entity.pdbx_description
1 polymer ?
#
loop_
_entity_poly.entity_id
_entity_poly.type
_entity_poly.pdbx_seq_one_letter_code
_entity_poly.pdbx_strand_id
1 'polypeptide(L)'
;MAHLLTLTQHSCERGDLTVLERVLPGTLKRVFYITNADGAVRGGHRHKKAWLALTCLQGSVDVLVDNGQQATGFTLDKPDQCLVLEPEDWHLLTAFRNTAIVLVVSNEGYDAADYIDQKPGSTHNERASASVVYFC
;
A
#
# COMPACT_ATOMS: atom_id res chain seq x y z
N MET A 1 8.14 -10.10 4.70
CA MET A 1 8.28 -9.70 3.29
C MET A 1 6.92 -9.50 2.63
N ALA A 2 6.79 -8.42 1.86
CA ALA A 2 5.61 -8.13 1.07
C ALA A 2 5.17 -9.30 0.17
N HIS A 3 3.87 -9.55 0.15
CA HIS A 3 3.28 -10.65 -0.61
C HIS A 3 1.86 -10.32 -1.06
N LEU A 4 1.48 -10.90 -2.20
CA LEU A 4 0.15 -10.75 -2.77
C LEU A 4 -0.76 -11.88 -2.30
N LEU A 5 -1.93 -11.51 -1.79
CA LEU A 5 -3.01 -12.42 -1.44
C LEU A 5 -4.17 -12.23 -2.42
N THR A 6 -4.87 -13.32 -2.70
CA THR A 6 -6.19 -13.28 -3.35
C THR A 6 -7.25 -13.31 -2.26
N LEU A 7 -8.03 -12.24 -2.15
CA LEU A 7 -9.15 -12.14 -1.22
C LEU A 7 -10.29 -13.08 -1.64
N THR A 8 -11.09 -13.47 -0.66
CA THR A 8 -12.30 -14.26 -0.96
C THR A 8 -13.30 -13.36 -1.67
N GLN A 9 -13.66 -13.71 -2.90
CA GLN A 9 -14.67 -13.02 -3.68
C GLN A 9 -15.83 -13.96 -4.01
N HIS A 10 -17.04 -13.47 -3.77
CA HIS A 10 -18.29 -14.14 -4.12
C HIS A 10 -18.94 -13.39 -5.27
N SER A 11 -19.01 -14.03 -6.44
CA SER A 11 -19.60 -13.46 -7.65
C SER A 11 -20.98 -14.02 -7.91
N CYS A 12 -21.95 -13.16 -8.23
CA CYS A 12 -23.29 -13.56 -8.66
C CYS A 12 -23.86 -12.57 -9.70
N GLU A 13 -25.07 -12.83 -10.19
CA GLU A 13 -25.75 -11.96 -11.18
C GLU A 13 -25.95 -10.50 -10.72
N ARG A 14 -25.87 -10.25 -9.40
CA ARG A 14 -26.00 -8.90 -8.81
C ARG A 14 -24.66 -8.16 -8.65
N GLY A 15 -23.55 -8.80 -9.03
CA GLY A 15 -22.20 -8.29 -8.89
C GLY A 15 -21.33 -9.10 -7.94
N ASP A 16 -20.18 -8.51 -7.59
CA ASP A 16 -19.12 -9.12 -6.80
C ASP A 16 -19.11 -8.60 -5.36
N LEU A 17 -18.89 -9.50 -4.40
CA LEU A 17 -18.66 -9.19 -3.00
C LEU A 17 -17.30 -9.75 -2.59
N THR A 18 -16.35 -8.85 -2.27
CA THR A 18 -15.00 -9.21 -1.83
C THR A 18 -14.85 -8.99 -0.33
N VAL A 19 -14.33 -10.00 0.37
CA VAL A 19 -14.15 -9.97 1.83
C VAL A 19 -12.68 -9.72 2.16
N LEU A 20 -12.42 -8.63 2.88
CA LEU A 20 -11.12 -8.34 3.50
C LEU A 20 -11.24 -8.54 5.01
N GLU A 21 -10.76 -9.68 5.49
CA GLU A 21 -10.72 -9.99 6.92
C GLU A 21 -9.45 -10.75 7.30
N ARG A 22 -8.94 -10.52 8.51
CA ARG A 22 -7.80 -11.26 9.09
C ARG A 22 -6.55 -11.36 8.19
N VAL A 23 -6.36 -10.40 7.28
CA VAL A 23 -5.20 -10.35 6.38
C VAL A 23 -3.95 -9.76 7.03
N LEU A 24 -4.12 -9.04 8.15
CA LEU A 24 -3.04 -8.44 8.94
C LEU A 24 -2.97 -9.08 10.34
N PRO A 25 -1.79 -9.11 10.99
CA PRO A 25 -1.69 -9.54 12.37
C PRO A 25 -2.42 -8.59 13.31
N GLY A 26 -3.11 -9.15 14.29
CA GLY A 26 -3.86 -8.39 15.29
C GLY A 26 -5.23 -7.94 14.79
N THR A 27 -5.59 -6.69 15.06
CA THR A 27 -6.91 -6.12 14.75
C THR A 27 -6.76 -4.97 13.77
N LEU A 28 -7.68 -4.86 12.82
CA LEU A 28 -7.74 -3.70 11.91
C LEU A 28 -8.14 -2.46 12.71
N LYS A 29 -7.28 -1.45 12.75
CA LYS A 29 -7.51 -0.22 13.53
C LYS A 29 -7.78 1.00 12.65
N ARG A 30 -7.38 0.97 11.38
CA ARG A 30 -7.47 2.12 10.48
C ARG A 30 -7.72 1.68 9.05
N VAL A 31 -8.57 2.44 8.38
CA VAL A 31 -8.88 2.32 6.95
C VAL A 31 -8.81 3.71 6.34
N PHE A 32 -8.19 3.83 5.17
CA PHE A 32 -8.19 5.05 4.37
C PHE A 32 -8.16 4.68 2.89
N TYR A 33 -8.44 5.65 2.03
CA TYR A 33 -8.44 5.44 0.59
C TYR A 33 -7.79 6.62 -0.14
N ILE A 34 -7.20 6.30 -1.28
CA ILE A 34 -6.56 7.24 -2.19
C ILE A 34 -7.41 7.32 -3.46
N THR A 35 -7.81 8.52 -3.83
CA THR A 35 -8.63 8.84 -5.01
C THR A 35 -8.03 10.03 -5.74
N ASN A 36 -8.38 10.23 -7.03
CA ASN A 36 -7.94 11.37 -7.83
C ASN A 36 -6.40 11.55 -7.84
N ALA A 37 -5.67 10.43 -7.88
CA ALA A 37 -4.22 10.41 -7.81
C ALA A 37 -3.56 10.02 -9.15
N ASP A 38 -4.32 10.03 -10.25
CA ASP A 38 -3.80 9.69 -11.58
C ASP A 38 -2.57 10.56 -11.92
N GLY A 39 -1.47 9.91 -12.33
CA GLY A 39 -0.18 10.55 -12.59
C GLY A 39 0.61 10.99 -11.34
N ALA A 40 0.06 10.85 -10.13
CA ALA A 40 0.78 11.15 -8.89
C ALA A 40 1.70 10.00 -8.46
N VAL A 41 2.64 10.32 -7.58
CA VAL A 41 3.48 9.37 -6.85
C VAL A 41 3.21 9.55 -5.37
N ARG A 42 2.94 8.46 -4.66
CA ARG A 42 2.64 8.46 -3.21
C ARG A 42 3.43 7.37 -2.50
N GLY A 43 3.45 7.40 -1.16
CA GLY A 43 4.25 6.49 -0.35
C GLY A 43 5.62 7.11 -0.07
N GLY A 44 6.68 6.41 -0.42
CA GLY A 44 8.05 6.86 -0.19
C GLY A 44 8.51 6.67 1.26
N HIS A 45 7.98 5.65 1.94
CA HIS A 45 8.28 5.38 3.34
C HIS A 45 8.03 3.91 3.69
N ARG A 46 8.47 3.53 4.87
CA ARG A 46 8.11 2.30 5.60
C ARG A 46 7.66 2.64 7.02
N HIS A 47 7.34 1.64 7.81
CA HIS A 47 6.83 1.78 9.17
C HIS A 47 7.75 1.15 10.22
N LYS A 48 7.59 1.55 11.49
CA LYS A 48 8.24 0.86 12.62
C LYS A 48 7.36 -0.28 13.13
N LYS A 49 6.04 -0.09 13.11
CA LYS A 49 5.05 -1.03 13.69
C LYS A 49 3.90 -1.37 12.75
N ALA A 50 3.41 -0.40 11.98
CA ALA A 50 2.21 -0.60 11.18
C ALA A 50 2.44 -1.63 10.07
N TRP A 51 1.52 -2.59 9.99
CA TRP A 51 1.31 -3.41 8.81
C TRP A 51 0.25 -2.73 7.94
N LEU A 52 0.39 -2.86 6.63
CA LEU A 52 -0.56 -2.33 5.65
C LEU A 52 -1.06 -3.43 4.73
N ALA A 53 -2.34 -3.35 4.34
CA ALA A 53 -2.93 -4.15 3.28
C ALA A 53 -3.53 -3.19 2.23
N LEU A 54 -3.13 -3.32 0.98
CA LEU A 54 -3.53 -2.45 -0.12
C LEU A 54 -4.33 -3.23 -1.15
N THR A 55 -5.47 -2.67 -1.57
CA THR A 55 -6.31 -3.21 -2.65
C THR A 55 -6.74 -2.07 -3.57
N CYS A 56 -6.64 -2.28 -4.89
CA CYS A 56 -7.15 -1.34 -5.88
C CYS A 56 -8.59 -1.70 -6.23
N LEU A 57 -9.55 -0.91 -5.73
CA LEU A 57 -10.99 -1.15 -5.92
C LEU A 57 -11.47 -0.79 -7.33
N GLN A 58 -10.79 0.16 -7.97
CA GLN A 58 -11.10 0.66 -9.31
C GLN A 58 -9.81 1.13 -9.96
N GLY A 59 -9.68 0.94 -11.28
CA GLY A 59 -8.49 1.35 -12.03
C GLY A 59 -7.28 0.47 -11.71
N SER A 60 -6.07 1.04 -11.79
CA SER A 60 -4.86 0.31 -11.42
C SER A 60 -3.78 1.20 -10.81
N VAL A 61 -2.89 0.56 -10.04
CA VAL A 61 -1.70 1.20 -9.43
C VAL A 61 -0.53 0.22 -9.44
N ASP A 62 0.69 0.74 -9.64
CA ASP A 62 1.92 -0.02 -9.49
C ASP A 62 2.55 0.29 -8.13
N VAL A 63 2.96 -0.73 -7.39
CA VAL A 63 3.59 -0.61 -6.07
C VAL A 63 4.99 -1.19 -6.15
N LEU A 64 5.99 -0.34 -5.96
CA LEU A 64 7.37 -0.75 -5.78
C LEU A 64 7.62 -0.94 -4.29
N VAL A 65 8.15 -2.10 -3.90
CA VAL A 65 8.47 -2.43 -2.51
C VAL A 65 9.95 -2.77 -2.39
N ASP A 66 10.62 -2.27 -1.37
CA ASP A 66 12.02 -2.50 -1.05
C ASP A 66 12.17 -2.80 0.44
N ASN A 67 12.61 -4.02 0.77
CA ASN A 67 12.83 -4.45 2.15
C ASN A 67 14.29 -4.30 2.61
N GLY A 68 15.14 -3.65 1.80
CA GLY A 68 16.57 -3.50 2.03
C GLY A 68 17.44 -4.66 1.57
N GLN A 69 16.85 -5.77 1.13
CA GLN A 69 17.57 -6.88 0.49
C GLN A 69 17.18 -7.02 -0.98
N GLN A 70 15.89 -6.83 -1.29
CA GLN A 70 15.35 -6.93 -2.63
C GLN A 70 14.30 -5.85 -2.88
N ALA A 71 14.23 -5.41 -4.14
CA ALA A 71 13.15 -4.59 -4.65
C ALA A 71 12.20 -5.45 -5.50
N THR A 72 10.90 -5.31 -5.31
CA THR A 72 9.86 -6.06 -6.03
C THR A 72 8.75 -5.12 -6.46
N GLY A 73 8.31 -5.24 -7.72
CA GLY A 73 7.18 -4.50 -8.26
C GLY A 73 5.92 -5.35 -8.27
N PHE A 74 4.80 -4.74 -7.88
CA PHE A 74 3.47 -5.33 -7.91
C PHE A 74 2.54 -4.41 -8.69
N THR A 75 1.58 -4.98 -9.43
CA THR A 75 0.48 -4.23 -10.04
C THR A 75 -0.81 -4.68 -9.38
N LEU A 76 -1.60 -3.73 -8.88
CA LEU A 76 -2.93 -3.96 -8.35
C LEU A 76 -3.95 -3.42 -9.36
N ASP A 77 -4.61 -4.32 -10.07
CA ASP A 77 -5.57 -4.02 -11.14
C ASP A 77 -6.89 -4.79 -10.99
N LYS A 78 -7.04 -5.55 -9.91
CA LYS A 78 -8.28 -6.24 -9.55
C LYS A 78 -8.65 -6.02 -8.08
N PRO A 79 -9.95 -5.94 -7.75
CA PRO A 79 -10.42 -5.68 -6.39
C PRO A 79 -10.20 -6.87 -5.43
N ASP A 80 -9.92 -8.07 -5.93
CA ASP A 80 -9.59 -9.25 -5.12
C ASP A 80 -8.09 -9.39 -4.84
N GLN A 81 -7.24 -8.54 -5.43
CA GLN A 81 -5.81 -8.49 -5.12
C GLN A 81 -5.58 -7.67 -3.84
N CYS A 82 -4.84 -8.25 -2.90
CA CYS A 82 -4.44 -7.59 -1.66
C CYS A 82 -2.94 -7.71 -1.46
N LEU A 83 -2.22 -6.61 -1.60
CA LEU A 83 -0.79 -6.55 -1.26
C LEU A 83 -0.64 -6.28 0.23
N VAL A 84 -0.06 -7.24 0.96
CA VAL A 84 0.29 -7.06 2.37
C VAL A 84 1.73 -6.56 2.45
N LEU A 85 1.94 -5.49 3.21
CA LEU A 85 3.23 -4.90 3.51
C LEU A 85 3.50 -5.02 5.01
N GLU A 86 4.69 -5.52 5.32
CA GLU A 86 5.22 -5.57 6.68
C GLU A 86 5.85 -4.21 7.06
N PRO A 87 6.12 -3.95 8.34
CA PRO A 87 6.66 -2.66 8.76
C PRO A 87 7.96 -2.27 8.04
N GLU A 88 8.84 -3.24 7.79
CA GLU A 88 10.13 -3.02 7.12
C GLU A 88 10.03 -2.75 5.61
N ASP A 89 8.88 -2.99 4.99
CA ASP A 89 8.68 -2.85 3.55
C ASP A 89 8.51 -1.37 3.17
N TRP A 90 9.60 -0.75 2.69
CA TRP A 90 9.53 0.58 2.08
C TRP A 90 8.80 0.49 0.76
N HIS A 91 7.82 1.36 0.53
CA HIS A 91 6.96 1.25 -0.64
C HIS A 91 6.69 2.59 -1.32
N LEU A 92 6.48 2.52 -2.63
CA LEU A 92 6.14 3.64 -3.49
C LEU A 92 4.99 3.24 -4.41
N LEU A 93 3.87 3.95 -4.30
CA LEU A 93 2.74 3.82 -5.21
C LEU A 93 2.98 4.78 -6.37
N THR A 94 3.00 4.22 -7.57
CA THR A 94 3.25 4.93 -8.81
C THR A 94 2.20 4.56 -9.84
N ALA A 95 2.11 5.38 -10.88
CA ALA A 95 1.29 5.08 -12.06
C ALA A 95 -0.15 4.68 -11.72
N PHE A 96 -0.82 5.50 -10.92
CA PHE A 96 -2.28 5.48 -10.78
C PHE A 96 -2.91 5.75 -12.15
N ARG A 97 -3.81 4.86 -12.58
CA ARG A 97 -4.45 4.89 -13.90
C ARG A 97 -5.95 4.63 -13.78
N ASN A 98 -6.70 5.22 -14.71
CA ASN A 98 -8.14 4.98 -14.89
C ASN A 98 -8.94 5.32 -13.62
N THR A 99 -8.70 6.51 -13.06
CA THR A 99 -9.35 7.01 -11.84
C THR A 99 -9.20 6.05 -10.66
N ALA A 100 -7.95 5.68 -10.39
CA ALA A 100 -7.66 4.62 -9.44
C ALA A 100 -8.19 4.93 -8.02
N ILE A 101 -8.82 3.94 -7.39
CA ILE A 101 -9.26 3.99 -5.99
C ILE A 101 -8.51 2.92 -5.22
N VAL A 102 -7.53 3.32 -4.41
CA VAL A 102 -6.72 2.39 -3.62
C VAL A 102 -7.18 2.43 -2.17
N LEU A 103 -7.75 1.33 -1.69
CA LEU A 103 -8.08 1.11 -0.29
C LEU A 103 -6.83 0.64 0.45
N VAL A 104 -6.56 1.23 1.62
CA VAL A 104 -5.48 0.82 2.50
C VAL A 104 -6.03 0.57 3.90
N VAL A 105 -5.69 -0.59 4.44
CA VAL A 105 -6.06 -1.02 5.79
C VAL A 105 -4.79 -1.16 6.62
N SER A 106 -4.83 -0.78 7.90
CA SER A 106 -3.72 -0.95 8.84
C SER A 106 -4.17 -1.55 10.17
N ASN A 107 -3.28 -2.33 10.78
CA ASN A 107 -3.43 -2.84 12.13
C ASN A 107 -3.01 -1.83 13.21
N GLU A 108 -2.55 -0.65 12.81
CA GLU A 108 -2.22 0.46 13.71
C GLU A 108 -2.99 1.74 13.39
N GLY A 109 -3.21 2.55 14.43
CA GLY A 109 -3.71 3.92 14.29
C GLY A 109 -2.70 4.81 13.57
N TYR A 110 -3.09 6.04 13.26
CA TYR A 110 -2.13 7.01 12.73
C TYR A 110 -1.16 7.47 13.82
N ASP A 111 0.13 7.39 13.53
CA ASP A 111 1.22 7.95 14.32
C ASP A 111 2.31 8.45 13.37
N ALA A 112 2.58 9.75 13.37
CA ALA A 112 3.64 10.34 12.54
C ALA A 112 5.03 9.80 12.90
N ALA A 113 5.26 9.45 14.17
CA ALA A 113 6.54 8.91 14.61
C ALA A 113 6.80 7.47 14.12
N ASP A 114 5.79 6.80 13.57
CA ASP A 114 5.89 5.43 13.05
C ASP A 114 6.54 5.37 11.66
N TYR A 115 6.62 6.47 10.92
CA TYR A 115 7.13 6.44 9.55
C TYR A 115 8.66 6.55 9.52
N ILE A 116 9.24 5.94 8.48
CA ILE A 116 10.64 6.06 8.10
C ILE A 116 10.68 6.33 6.59
N ASP A 117 11.07 7.53 6.20
CA ASP A 117 11.11 7.99 4.80
C ASP A 117 12.37 7.57 4.05
N GLN A 118 13.47 7.34 4.78
CA GLN A 118 14.72 6.90 4.19
C GLN A 118 14.56 5.54 3.49
N LYS A 119 14.83 5.53 2.18
CA LYS A 119 14.90 4.30 1.40
C LYS A 119 16.03 3.42 1.91
N PRO A 120 15.83 2.10 2.07
CA PRO A 120 16.92 1.19 2.41
C PRO A 120 18.14 1.36 1.50
N GLY A 121 19.34 1.38 2.08
CA GLY A 121 20.60 1.56 1.34
C GLY A 121 20.92 2.99 0.87
N SER A 122 20.01 3.97 1.03
CA SER A 122 20.30 5.36 0.66
C SER A 122 21.26 6.02 1.67
N THR A 123 22.25 6.75 1.15
CA THR A 123 23.12 7.59 2.00
C THR A 123 22.41 8.91 2.33
N HIS A 124 22.78 9.56 3.44
CA HIS A 124 22.12 10.79 3.92
C HIS A 124 21.98 11.93 2.88
N ASN A 125 22.71 11.86 1.76
CA ASN A 125 22.74 12.88 0.71
C ASN A 125 21.75 12.61 -0.44
N GLU A 126 21.10 11.44 -0.49
CA GLU A 126 20.11 11.05 -1.50
C GLU A 126 18.69 11.19 -0.94
N ARG A 127 18.38 12.33 -0.34
CA ARG A 127 16.99 12.72 -0.10
C ARG A 127 16.34 13.00 -1.46
N ALA A 128 15.93 11.92 -2.13
CA ALA A 128 15.08 12.00 -3.30
C ALA A 128 13.90 12.90 -2.96
N SER A 129 13.61 13.81 -3.88
CA SER A 129 12.55 14.82 -3.83
C SER A 129 11.13 14.25 -3.78
N ALA A 130 10.94 13.04 -3.24
CA ALA A 130 9.64 12.59 -2.81
C ALA A 130 9.32 13.41 -1.56
N SER A 131 8.55 14.48 -1.73
CA SER A 131 7.85 15.13 -0.64
C SER A 131 7.10 14.04 0.13
N VAL A 132 7.70 13.54 1.21
CA VAL A 132 7.08 12.53 2.08
C VAL A 132 5.98 13.27 2.77
N VAL A 133 4.80 13.26 2.17
CA VAL A 133 3.68 13.87 2.84
C VAL A 133 2.99 12.78 3.61
N TYR A 134 3.29 12.81 4.90
CA TYR A 134 2.47 12.28 5.96
C TYR A 134 1.06 12.86 5.76
N PHE A 135 0.23 12.16 4.98
CA PHE A 135 -1.16 12.52 4.71
C PHE A 135 -1.50 13.69 3.75
N CYS A 136 -0.57 14.31 3.02
CA CYS A 136 -0.96 15.21 1.90
C CYS A 136 0.03 15.25 0.72
#